data_AF-A0A6B3HPB6-F1
#
_entry.id   AF-A0A6B3HPB6-F1
#
_cell.length_a   1.000
_cell.length_b   1.000
_cell.length_c   1.000
_cell.angle_alpha   90.00
_cell.angle_beta   90.00
_cell.angle_gamma   90.00
#
_symmetry.space_group_name_H-M   'P 1'
#
loop_
_entity.id
_entity.type
_entity.pdbx_description
1 polymer ?
#
loop_
_entity_poly.entity_id
_entity_poly.type
_entity_poly.pdbx_seq_one_letter_code
_entity_poly.pdbx_strand_id
1 'polypeptide(L)'
;MDPESPAPPHPPAAPARRLLPLVLPAIAVGVVCALVLLGVSLLAEQLQDVLWETLPDALGVGRFSSLWMIVMLTATGLAVGLVLRAV
;
A
#
# COMPACT_ATOMS: atom_id res chain seq x y z
N MET A 1 40.16 -19.68 43.14
CA MET A 1 38.73 -20.05 43.09
C MET A 1 38.01 -18.79 43.52
N ASP A 2 37.90 -17.83 42.60
CA ASP A 2 37.30 -16.53 42.85
C ASP A 2 36.02 -16.49 42.02
N PRO A 3 34.87 -16.81 42.62
CA PRO A 3 33.59 -16.78 41.93
C PRO A 3 33.11 -15.33 41.73
N GLU A 4 32.51 -15.11 40.56
CA GLU A 4 31.71 -13.94 40.15
C GLU A 4 32.44 -12.64 39.77
N SER A 5 32.86 -12.60 38.49
CA SER A 5 32.82 -11.34 37.73
C SER A 5 31.41 -10.73 37.82
N PRO A 6 31.25 -9.44 38.15
CA PRO A 6 29.94 -8.80 38.19
C PRO A 6 29.35 -8.74 36.78
N ALA A 7 28.19 -9.37 36.60
CA ALA A 7 27.44 -9.34 35.35
C ALA A 7 27.06 -7.88 35.00
N PRO A 8 27.07 -7.49 33.72
CA PRO A 8 26.74 -6.13 33.31
C PRO A 8 25.31 -5.74 33.73
N PRO A 9 25.09 -4.48 34.16
CA PRO A 9 23.77 -4.01 34.55
C PRO A 9 22.79 -4.15 33.38
N HIS A 10 21.70 -4.89 33.61
CA HIS A 10 20.66 -5.08 32.61
C HIS A 10 19.87 -3.75 32.48
N PRO A 11 19.71 -3.18 31.28
CA PRO A 11 18.96 -1.96 31.10
C PRO A 11 17.52 -2.14 31.62
N PRO A 12 16.94 -1.12 32.28
CA PRO A 12 15.61 -1.24 32.89
C PRO A 12 14.57 -1.62 31.83
N ALA A 13 13.91 -2.76 32.03
CA ALA A 13 12.82 -3.25 31.21
C ALA A 13 11.56 -2.38 31.41
N ALA A 14 11.55 -1.15 30.88
CA ALA A 14 10.35 -0.31 30.93
C ALA A 14 10.25 0.85 29.90
N PRO A 15 10.51 0.69 28.59
CA PRO A 15 10.02 1.68 27.62
C PRO A 15 8.54 1.47 27.26
N ALA A 16 7.98 0.27 27.48
CA ALA A 16 6.63 -0.10 27.04
C ALA A 16 5.52 0.82 27.59
N ARG A 17 5.61 1.25 28.85
CA ARG A 17 4.62 2.13 29.50
C ARG A 17 4.68 3.58 28.98
N ARG A 18 5.83 4.00 28.44
CA ARG A 18 6.05 5.33 27.85
C ARG A 18 5.70 5.37 26.36
N LEU A 19 5.77 4.22 25.67
CA LEU A 19 5.37 4.03 24.28
C LEU A 19 3.88 3.76 24.11
N LEU A 20 3.20 3.23 25.14
CA LEU A 20 1.76 2.94 25.12
C LEU A 20 0.88 4.10 24.62
N PRO A 21 1.09 5.37 25.03
CA PRO A 21 0.32 6.48 24.48
C PRO A 21 0.69 6.87 23.04
N LEU A 22 1.85 6.47 22.50
CA LEU A 22 2.20 6.62 21.08
C LEU A 22 1.63 5.49 20.19
N VAL A 23 1.35 4.33 20.78
CA VAL A 23 0.70 3.22 20.05
C VAL A 23 -0.72 3.60 19.64
N LEU A 24 -1.42 4.38 20.46
CA LEU A 24 -2.80 4.81 20.17
C LEU A 24 -2.92 5.68 18.89
N PRO A 25 -2.13 6.76 18.69
CA PRO A 25 -2.15 7.49 17.43
C PRO A 25 -1.58 6.66 16.27
N ALA A 26 -0.62 5.77 16.51
CA ALA A 26 -0.11 4.88 15.47
C ALA A 26 -1.19 3.91 14.95
N ILE A 27 -2.02 3.34 15.84
CA ILE A 27 -3.17 2.53 15.45
C ILE A 27 -4.19 3.37 14.70
N ALA A 28 -4.48 4.59 15.15
CA ALA A 28 -5.41 5.48 14.45
C ALA A 28 -4.96 5.75 12.99
N VAL A 29 -3.68 6.08 12.78
CA VAL A 29 -3.12 6.23 11.43
C VAL A 29 -3.17 4.92 10.64
N GLY A 30 -2.87 3.79 11.29
CA GLY A 30 -2.99 2.46 10.67
C GLY A 30 -4.41 2.16 10.19
N VAL A 31 -5.42 2.48 11.00
CA VAL A 31 -6.84 2.34 10.65
C VAL A 31 -7.20 3.25 9.47
N VAL A 32 -6.77 4.50 9.49
CA VAL A 32 -7.01 5.44 8.37
C VAL A 32 -6.36 4.92 7.08
N CYS A 33 -5.10 4.50 7.12
CA CYS A 33 -4.42 3.91 5.96
C CYS A 33 -5.13 2.64 5.47
N ALA A 34 -5.59 1.77 6.37
CA ALA A 34 -6.32 0.56 5.99
C ALA A 34 -7.65 0.90 5.30
N LEU A 35 -8.39 1.89 5.81
CA LEU A 35 -9.63 2.36 5.18
C LEU A 35 -9.35 2.98 3.80
N VAL A 36 -8.29 3.77 3.67
CA VAL A 36 -7.86 4.33 2.37
C VAL A 36 -7.50 3.20 1.41
N LEU A 37 -6.73 2.20 1.86
CA LEU A 37 -6.37 1.05 1.05
C LEU A 37 -7.61 0.29 0.58
N LEU A 38 -8.57 0.02 1.46
CA LEU A 38 -9.83 -0.63 1.10
C LEU A 38 -10.60 0.20 0.06
N GLY A 39 -10.68 1.52 0.23
CA GLY A 39 -11.31 2.40 -0.75
C GLY A 39 -10.62 2.36 -2.11
N VAL A 40 -9.29 2.39 -2.13
CA VAL A 40 -8.50 2.28 -3.36
C VAL A 40 -8.66 0.90 -4.00
N SER A 41 -8.69 -0.17 -3.21
CA SER A 41 -8.88 -1.53 -3.70
C SER A 41 -10.23 -1.69 -4.40
N LEU A 42 -11.32 -1.22 -3.79
CA LEU A 42 -12.64 -1.26 -4.41
C LEU A 42 -12.69 -0.46 -5.71
N LEU A 43 -12.07 0.72 -5.74
CA LEU A 43 -12.01 1.54 -6.94
C LEU A 43 -11.16 0.87 -8.04
N ALA A 44 -10.07 0.22 -7.66
CA ALA A 44 -9.21 -0.53 -8.57
C ALA A 44 -9.95 -1.73 -9.17
N GLU A 45 -10.75 -2.45 -8.38
CA GLU A 45 -11.55 -3.59 -8.82
C GLU A 45 -12.56 -3.16 -9.90
N GLN A 46 -13.31 -2.09 -9.63
CA GLN A 46 -14.25 -1.51 -10.60
C GLN A 46 -13.56 -1.02 -11.87
N LEU A 47 -12.42 -0.35 -11.74
CA LEU A 47 -11.65 0.11 -12.90
C LEU A 47 -11.09 -1.07 -13.69
N GLN A 48 -10.62 -2.12 -13.01
CA GLN A 48 -10.10 -3.32 -13.63
C GLN A 48 -11.19 -4.00 -14.45
N ASP A 49 -12.40 -4.19 -13.92
CA ASP A 49 -13.51 -4.80 -14.65
C ASP A 49 -13.88 -3.98 -15.90
N VAL A 50 -13.97 -2.66 -15.78
CA VAL A 50 -14.33 -1.81 -16.93
C VAL A 50 -13.21 -1.81 -17.98
N LEU A 51 -11.94 -1.66 -17.56
CA LEU A 51 -10.79 -1.57 -18.46
C LEU A 51 -10.36 -2.93 -19.04
N TRP A 52 -10.63 -4.06 -18.38
CA TRP A 52 -10.20 -5.39 -18.82
C TRP A 52 -11.32 -6.32 -19.28
N GLU A 53 -12.58 -6.08 -18.95
CA GLU A 53 -13.72 -6.84 -19.49
C GLU A 53 -14.48 -6.02 -20.51
N THR A 54 -15.05 -4.89 -20.09
CA THR A 54 -16.06 -4.20 -20.90
C THR A 54 -15.47 -3.53 -22.15
N LEU A 55 -14.34 -2.85 -22.01
CA LEU A 55 -13.67 -2.17 -23.12
C LEU A 55 -13.06 -3.10 -24.19
N PRO A 56 -12.26 -4.12 -23.83
CA PRO A 56 -11.69 -5.02 -24.83
C PRO A 56 -12.75 -5.86 -25.54
N ASP A 57 -13.81 -6.30 -24.84
CA ASP A 57 -14.92 -7.04 -25.46
C ASP A 57 -15.69 -6.16 -26.46
N ALA A 58 -15.91 -4.88 -26.16
CA ALA A 58 -16.52 -3.93 -27.09
C ALA A 58 -15.66 -3.63 -28.34
N LEU A 59 -14.34 -3.75 -28.21
CA LEU A 59 -13.38 -3.52 -29.30
C LEU A 59 -13.04 -4.81 -30.07
N GLY A 60 -13.51 -5.98 -29.62
CA GLY A 60 -13.22 -7.28 -30.24
C GLY A 60 -11.75 -7.70 -30.16
N VAL A 61 -10.95 -7.03 -29.33
CA VAL A 61 -9.53 -7.31 -29.12
C VAL A 61 -9.42 -8.18 -27.88
N GLY A 62 -9.03 -9.45 -28.05
CA GLY A 62 -8.95 -10.40 -26.94
C GLY A 62 -8.22 -9.82 -25.73
N ARG A 63 -8.83 -9.99 -24.56
CA ARG A 63 -8.40 -9.58 -23.20
C ARG A 63 -6.95 -9.86 -22.80
N PHE A 64 -6.20 -10.64 -23.58
CA PHE A 64 -4.77 -10.94 -23.36
C PHE A 64 -3.88 -10.53 -24.55
N SER A 65 -4.38 -9.71 -25.46
CA SER A 65 -3.60 -9.20 -26.59
C SER A 65 -2.51 -8.24 -26.09
N SER A 66 -1.25 -8.50 -26.44
CA SER A 66 -0.11 -7.62 -26.11
C SER A 66 -0.36 -6.16 -26.50
N LEU A 67 -1.12 -5.92 -27.59
CA LEU A 67 -1.48 -4.56 -28.01
C LEU A 67 -2.33 -3.83 -26.96
N TRP A 68 -3.30 -4.50 -26.36
CA TRP A 68 -4.16 -3.89 -25.35
C TRP A 68 -3.38 -3.58 -24.06
N MET A 69 -2.50 -4.48 -23.65
CA MET A 69 -1.62 -4.25 -22.49
C MET A 69 -0.69 -3.05 -22.71
N ILE A 70 -0.10 -2.90 -23.90
CA ILE A 70 0.74 -1.74 -24.24
C ILE A 70 -0.06 -0.43 -24.18
N VAL A 71 -1.27 -0.40 -24.74
CA VAL A 71 -2.14 0.78 -24.72
C VAL A 71 -2.50 1.15 -23.28
N MET A 72 -2.92 0.18 -22.45
CA MET A 72 -3.28 0.41 -21.06
C MET A 72 -2.13 0.92 -20.21
N LEU A 73 -0.93 0.35 -20.38
CA LEU A 73 0.28 0.82 -19.68
C LEU A 73 0.66 2.24 -20.10
N THR A 74 0.57 2.54 -21.39
CA THR A 74 0.87 3.88 -21.92
C THR A 74 -0.14 4.91 -21.40
N ALA A 75 -1.44 4.59 -21.43
CA ALA A 75 -2.50 5.45 -20.93
C ALA A 75 -2.36 5.71 -19.42
N THR A 76 -2.06 4.67 -18.63
CA THR A 76 -1.85 4.80 -17.19
C THR A 76 -0.63 5.67 -16.89
N GLY A 77 0.49 5.46 -17.59
CA GLY A 77 1.68 6.29 -17.44
C GLY A 77 1.41 7.76 -17.79
N LEU A 78 0.63 8.02 -18.84
CA LEU A 78 0.26 9.38 -19.22
C LEU A 78 -0.67 10.03 -18.19
N ALA A 79 -1.65 9.30 -17.69
CA ALA A 79 -2.56 9.78 -16.65
C ALA A 79 -1.80 10.14 -15.37
N VAL A 80 -0.91 9.25 -14.90
CA VAL A 80 -0.06 9.52 -13.73
C VAL A 80 0.86 10.72 -13.98
N GLY A 81 1.46 10.83 -15.16
CA GLY A 81 2.29 11.98 -15.52
C GLY A 81 1.54 13.31 -15.51
N LEU A 82 0.27 13.31 -15.94
CA LEU A 82 -0.59 14.49 -15.88
C LEU A 82 -0.97 14.85 -14.44
N VAL A 83 -1.28 13.86 -13.60
CA VAL A 83 -1.60 14.09 -12.18
C VAL A 83 -0.40 14.68 -11.45
N LEU A 84 0.79 14.11 -11.65
CA LEU A 84 2.02 14.62 -11.04
C LEU A 84 2.43 16.01 -11.52
N ARG A 85 2.02 16.40 -12.73
CA ARG A 85 2.20 17.77 -13.23
C ARG A 85 1.19 18.74 -12.61
N ALA A 86 -0.01 18.26 -12.28
CA ALA A 86 -1.10 19.08 -11.77
C ALA A 86 -1.03 19.31 -10.25
N VAL A 87 -0.34 18.41 -9.53
CA VAL A 87 0.00 18.54 -8.10
C VAL A 87 1.27 19.35 -7.94
#